data_AF-A0A1H6D7V0-F1
#
_entry.id   AF-A0A1H6D7V0-F1
#
_cell.length_a   1.000
_cell.length_b   1.000
_cell.length_c   1.000
_cell.angle_alpha   90.00
_cell.angle_beta   90.00
_cell.angle_gamma   90.00
#
_symmetry.space_group_name_H-M   'P 1'
#
loop_
_entity.id
_entity.type
_entity.pdbx_description
1 polymer ?
#
loop_
_entity_poly.entity_id
_entity_poly.type
_entity_poly.pdbx_seq_one_letter_code
_entity_poly.pdbx_strand_id
1 'polypeptide(L)'
;MEIVPELALWAQKASSLAAPRKGDQDKLDAAICALVGLLWRTKTRNESIMIGDLETGYMIAPASAGVRSRLKLAALKSGVTIDGATAVAP
;
A
#
# COMPACT_ATOMS: atom_id res chain seq x y z
N MET A 1 0.52 -15.16 10.38
CA MET A 1 1.05 -14.58 9.13
C MET A 1 2.26 -15.42 8.80
N GLU A 2 2.15 -16.26 7.77
CA GLU A 2 3.28 -17.07 7.33
C GLU A 2 4.30 -16.12 6.73
N ILE A 3 5.46 -16.01 7.38
CA ILE A 3 6.59 -15.27 6.84
C ILE A 3 7.06 -16.09 5.65
N VAL A 4 7.19 -15.49 4.47
CA VAL A 4 7.81 -16.11 3.29
C VAL A 4 9.30 -15.76 3.35
N PRO A 5 10.17 -16.58 3.96
CA PRO A 5 11.54 -16.18 4.25
C PRO A 5 12.34 -15.97 2.97
N GLU A 6 11.96 -16.65 1.89
CA GLU A 6 12.52 -16.49 0.56
C GLU A 6 12.29 -15.09 0.01
N LEU A 7 11.13 -14.48 0.30
CA LEU A 7 10.81 -13.12 -0.15
C LEU A 7 11.68 -12.09 0.60
N ALA A 8 11.89 -12.28 1.90
CA ALA A 8 12.76 -11.42 2.69
C ALA A 8 14.23 -11.53 2.25
N LEU A 9 14.71 -12.76 2.01
CA LEU A 9 16.06 -12.99 1.49
C LEU A 9 16.23 -12.41 0.08
N TRP A 10 15.24 -12.57 -0.79
CA TRP A 10 15.25 -11.96 -2.12
C TRP A 10 15.31 -10.43 -2.02
N ALA A 11 14.50 -9.81 -1.15
CA ALA A 11 14.50 -8.35 -0.98
C ALA A 11 15.86 -7.83 -0.48
N GLN A 12 16.51 -8.54 0.44
CA GLN A 12 17.87 -8.21 0.88
C GLN A 12 18.87 -8.25 -0.29
N LYS A 13 18.84 -9.32 -1.10
CA LYS A 13 19.70 -9.42 -2.29
C LYS A 13 19.41 -8.31 -3.30
N ALA A 14 18.14 -8.02 -3.57
CA ALA A 14 17.73 -6.94 -4.47
C ALA A 14 18.23 -5.57 -3.98
N SER A 15 18.23 -5.33 -2.66
CA SER A 15 18.73 -4.07 -2.07
C SER A 15 20.25 -3.85 -2.26
N SER A 16 21.02 -4.92 -2.48
CA SER A 16 22.47 -4.85 -2.71
C SER A 16 22.87 -4.62 -4.17
N LEU A 17 21.91 -4.49 -5.09
CA LEU A 17 22.20 -4.20 -6.49
C LEU A 17 22.77 -2.78 -6.62
N ALA A 18 24.02 -2.67 -7.09
CA ALA A 18 24.70 -1.39 -7.24
C ALA A 18 24.04 -0.45 -8.27
N ALA A 19 23.41 -1.02 -9.30
CA ALA A 19 22.71 -0.28 -10.36
C ALA A 19 21.44 -1.04 -10.77
N PRO A 20 20.31 -0.87 -10.05
CA PRO A 20 19.07 -1.58 -10.36
C PRO A 20 18.50 -1.14 -11.70
N ARG A 21 18.13 -2.11 -12.54
CA ARG A 21 17.52 -1.83 -13.85
C ARG A 21 16.00 -1.76 -13.70
N LYS A 22 15.33 -1.29 -14.77
CA LYS A 22 13.86 -1.23 -14.80
C LYS A 22 13.20 -2.57 -14.43
N GLY A 23 13.68 -3.69 -14.98
CA GLY A 23 13.12 -5.00 -14.67
C GLY A 23 13.35 -5.47 -13.22
N ASP A 24 14.32 -4.90 -12.50
CA ASP A 24 14.51 -5.16 -11.08
C ASP A 24 13.51 -4.34 -10.23
N GLN A 25 13.23 -3.11 -10.65
CA GLN A 25 12.20 -2.25 -10.05
C GLN A 25 10.79 -2.84 -10.26
N ASP A 26 10.47 -3.28 -11.48
CA ASP A 26 9.16 -3.88 -11.80
C ASP A 26 8.89 -5.13 -10.92
N LYS A 27 9.93 -5.92 -10.58
CA LYS A 27 9.81 -7.06 -9.66
C LYS A 27 9.55 -6.62 -8.22
N LEU A 28 10.17 -5.54 -7.78
CA LEU A 28 9.92 -4.95 -6.46
C LEU A 28 8.49 -4.42 -6.36
N ASP A 29 8.02 -3.72 -7.39
CA ASP A 29 6.65 -3.23 -7.46
C ASP A 29 5.65 -4.38 -7.40
N ALA A 30 5.88 -5.45 -8.17
CA ALA A 30 5.04 -6.64 -8.13
C ALA A 30 5.01 -7.30 -6.73
N ALA A 31 6.17 -7.42 -6.08
CA ALA A 31 6.28 -7.97 -4.73
C ALA A 31 5.53 -7.12 -3.70
N ILE A 32 5.66 -5.79 -3.76
CA ILE A 32 4.95 -4.85 -2.88
C ILE A 32 3.44 -4.93 -3.13
N CYS A 33 2.99 -4.92 -4.39
CA CYS A 33 1.58 -5.05 -4.75
C CYS A 33 0.96 -6.34 -4.20
N ALA A 34 1.66 -7.47 -4.35
CA ALA A 34 1.22 -8.75 -3.81
C ALA A 34 1.12 -8.73 -2.27
N LEU A 35 2.12 -8.13 -1.60
CA LEU A 35 2.12 -8.00 -0.14
C LEU A 35 0.96 -7.12 0.36
N VAL A 36 0.70 -5.99 -0.29
CA VAL A 36 -0.43 -5.11 0.03
C VAL A 36 -1.76 -5.85 -0.15
N GLY A 37 -1.93 -6.58 -1.25
CA GLY A 37 -3.13 -7.39 -1.50
C GLY A 37 -3.33 -8.50 -0.45
N LEU A 38 -2.26 -9.17 -0.03
CA LEU A 38 -2.31 -10.17 1.03
C LEU A 38 -2.69 -9.55 2.38
N LEU A 39 -2.09 -8.41 2.74
CA LEU A 39 -2.42 -7.69 3.97
C LEU A 39 -3.89 -7.27 3.95
N TRP A 40 -4.38 -6.70 2.85
CA TRP A 40 -5.78 -6.33 2.68
C TRP A 40 -6.74 -7.50 2.89
N ARG A 41 -6.39 -8.68 2.36
CA ARG A 41 -7.23 -9.88 2.47
C ARG A 41 -7.23 -10.51 3.86
N THR A 42 -6.14 -10.37 4.62
CA THR A 42 -5.90 -11.18 5.83
C THR A 42 -5.88 -10.38 7.14
N LYS A 43 -5.71 -9.06 7.07
CA LYS A 43 -5.65 -8.17 8.22
C LYS A 43 -6.99 -7.50 8.51
N THR A 44 -7.09 -6.84 9.65
CA THR A 44 -8.29 -6.07 9.98
C THR A 44 -8.41 -4.86 9.07
N ARG A 45 -9.64 -4.44 8.76
CA ARG A 45 -9.91 -3.32 7.84
C ARG A 45 -9.23 -2.01 8.26
N ASN A 46 -8.93 -1.83 9.54
CA ASN A 46 -8.29 -0.63 10.07
C ASN A 46 -6.79 -0.55 9.77
N GLU A 47 -6.13 -1.69 9.51
CA GLU A 47 -4.70 -1.76 9.15
C GLU A 47 -4.42 -1.36 7.71
N SER A 48 -5.46 -1.10 6.92
CA SER A 48 -5.35 -0.63 5.54
C SER A 48 -6.38 0.45 5.25
N ILE A 49 -6.10 1.28 4.26
CA ILE A 49 -6.96 2.38 3.84
C ILE A 49 -7.20 2.29 2.35
N MET A 50 -8.42 2.60 1.93
CA MET A 50 -8.78 2.77 0.54
C MET A 50 -8.81 4.27 0.24
N ILE A 51 -8.10 4.68 -0.81
CA ILE A 51 -8.05 6.05 -1.29
C ILE A 51 -8.76 6.05 -2.64
N GLY A 52 -9.88 6.74 -2.73
CA GLY A 52 -10.83 6.65 -3.83
C GLY A 52 -12.04 5.75 -3.49
N ASP A 53 -12.78 5.40 -4.54
CA ASP A 53 -14.02 4.64 -4.49
C ASP A 53 -14.10 3.60 -5.62
N LEU A 54 -15.14 2.78 -5.61
CA LEU A 54 -15.34 1.74 -6.62
C LEU A 54 -15.81 2.29 -7.98
N GLU A 55 -16.31 3.53 -8.02
CA GLU A 55 -16.89 4.13 -9.22
C GLU A 55 -15.81 4.79 -10.09
N THR A 56 -14.94 5.57 -9.47
CA THR A 56 -13.88 6.33 -10.14
C THR A 56 -12.51 5.64 -10.10
N GLY A 57 -12.38 4.60 -9.26
CA GLY A 57 -11.16 3.85 -9.05
C GLY A 57 -10.52 4.17 -7.70
N TYR A 58 -9.71 3.23 -7.22
CA TYR A 58 -9.11 3.33 -5.89
C TYR A 58 -7.73 2.68 -5.82
N MET A 59 -6.98 3.10 -4.80
CA MET A 59 -5.77 2.42 -4.34
C MET A 59 -5.96 1.93 -2.91
N ILE A 60 -5.37 0.77 -2.61
CA ILE A 60 -5.27 0.24 -1.25
C ILE A 60 -3.84 0.45 -0.75
N ALA A 61 -3.70 0.92 0.49
CA ALA A 61 -2.42 1.04 1.15
C ALA A 61 -2.49 0.51 2.59
N PRO A 62 -1.44 -0.17 3.09
CA PRO A 62 -1.27 -0.39 4.51
C PRO A 62 -1.20 0.96 5.23
N ALA A 63 -1.91 1.12 6.34
CA ALA A 63 -1.99 2.40 7.03
C ALA A 63 -1.94 2.22 8.54
N SER A 64 -0.82 2.62 9.14
CA SER A 64 -0.77 2.92 10.57
C SER A 64 -1.63 4.15 10.88
N ALA A 65 -1.93 4.40 12.16
CA ALA A 65 -2.75 5.55 12.56
C ALA A 65 -2.20 6.89 12.01
N GLY A 66 -0.88 7.11 12.10
CA GLY A 66 -0.25 8.34 11.58
C GLY A 66 -0.31 8.45 10.06
N VAL A 67 -0.11 7.34 9.33
CA VAL A 67 -0.24 7.31 7.86
C VAL A 67 -1.69 7.57 7.45
N ARG A 68 -2.66 6.95 8.12
CA ARG A 68 -4.10 7.17 7.88
C ARG A 68 -4.46 8.63 8.04
N SER A 69 -4.02 9.30 9.11
CA SER A 69 -4.31 10.72 9.33
C SER A 69 -3.74 11.60 8.21
N ARG A 70 -2.50 11.35 7.78
CA ARG A 70 -1.88 12.09 6.67
C ARG A 70 -2.63 11.88 5.35
N LEU A 71 -3.06 10.66 5.07
CA LEU A 71 -3.82 10.33 3.86
C LEU A 71 -5.21 10.95 3.86
N LYS A 72 -5.92 10.95 5.00
CA LYS A 72 -7.21 11.64 5.13
C LYS A 72 -7.09 13.15 4.84
N LEU A 73 -6.06 13.79 5.38
CA LEU A 73 -5.82 15.22 5.14
C LEU A 73 -5.48 15.50 3.67
N ALA A 74 -4.69 14.64 3.03
CA ALA A 74 -4.38 14.76 1.60
C ALA A 74 -5.63 14.55 0.74
N ALA A 75 -6.42 13.52 1.02
CA ALA A 75 -7.65 13.21 0.31
C ALA A 75 -8.67 14.36 0.40
N LEU A 76 -8.83 14.97 1.57
CA LEU A 76 -9.66 16.15 1.75
C LEU A 76 -9.21 17.32 0.86
N LYS A 77 -7.91 17.61 0.81
CA LYS A 77 -7.36 18.68 -0.04
C LYS A 77 -7.53 18.40 -1.53
N SER A 78 -7.49 17.13 -1.92
CA SER A 78 -7.59 16.68 -3.30
C SER A 78 -9.02 16.35 -3.75
N GLY A 79 -10.01 16.44 -2.86
CA GLY A 79 -11.39 16.04 -3.17
C GLY A 79 -11.56 14.55 -3.44
N VAL A 80 -10.67 13.71 -2.91
CA VAL A 80 -10.69 12.25 -3.09
C VAL A 80 -11.38 11.58 -1.90
N THR A 81 -12.13 10.52 -2.15
CA THR A 81 -12.82 9.72 -1.14
C THR A 81 -11.83 8.88 -0.31
N ILE A 82 -12.20 8.56 0.92
CA ILE A 82 -11.50 7.60 1.78
C ILE A 82 -12.49 6.51 2.17
N ASP A 83 -12.09 5.25 1.98
CA ASP A 83 -12.91 4.09 2.30
C ASP A 83 -14.29 4.15 1.59
N GLY A 84 -14.33 4.72 0.37
CA GLY A 84 -15.54 4.89 -0.42
C GLY A 84 -16.48 6.02 0.04
N ALA A 85 -16.10 6.78 1.07
CA ALA A 85 -16.86 7.90 1.60
C ALA A 85 -16.09 9.21 1.43
N THR A 86 -16.78 10.34 1.40
CA THR A 86 -16.14 11.66 1.39
C THR A 86 -15.17 11.77 2.57
N ALA A 87 -13.92 12.15 2.30
CA ALA A 87 -12.94 12.33 3.36
C ALA A 87 -13.41 13.45 4.31
N VAL A 88 -13.55 13.12 5.59
CA VAL A 88 -13.88 14.09 6.65
C VAL A 88 -12.60 14.37 7.44
N ALA A 89 -12.43 15.63 7.87
CA ALA A 89 -11.35 15.98 8.79
C ALA A 89 -11.45 15.10 10.06
N PRO A 90 -10.32 14.61 10.59
CA PRO A 90 -10.29 13.80 11.81
C PRO A 90 -10.82 14.56 13.03
#